data_AF-A0A0E9XVY1-F1
#
_entry.id   AF-A0A0E9XVY1-F1
#
_cell.length_a   1.000
_cell.length_b   1.000
_cell.length_c   1.000
_cell.angle_alpha   90.00
_cell.angle_beta   90.00
_cell.angle_gamma   90.00
#
_symmetry.space_group_name_H-M   'P 1'
#
loop_
_entity.id
_entity.type
_entity.pdbx_description
1 polymer ?
#
loop_
_entity_poly.entity_id
_entity_poly.type
_entity_poly.pdbx_seq_one_letter_code
_entity_poly.pdbx_strand_id
1 'polypeptide(L)'
;MSQFMFNRLALYPGIFDMETKCMVFKFDKIIKSLNALLNPLSLNDLCVNRRTLLTDTFQGLRNKARDYRWPLKVKFENEDGIDAGGLSREFFTLVAREIHSLEPKMLEVFEDSRLVWFMPEGLRDSDAYRLLGLLCGMALYSQCVVNFNFPLVLFKKLLGFMPNSGRPGRTLSHRSQELATSPR
;
A
#
# COMPACT_ATOMS: atom_id res chain seq x y z
N MET A 1 -23.68 13.65 0.09
CA MET A 1 -23.71 12.72 1.25
C MET A 1 -22.35 12.80 1.92
N SER A 2 -22.28 13.41 3.10
CA SER A 2 -21.05 14.04 3.62
C SER A 2 -19.97 13.04 4.02
N GLN A 3 -18.70 13.42 3.83
CA GLN A 3 -17.48 12.75 4.34
C GLN A 3 -17.64 12.25 5.79
N PHE A 4 -18.47 12.95 6.56
CA PHE A 4 -18.86 12.64 7.93
C PHE A 4 -19.52 11.27 8.11
N MET A 5 -20.48 10.89 7.25
CA MET A 5 -21.14 9.57 7.32
C MET A 5 -20.15 8.45 7.02
N PHE A 6 -19.27 8.65 6.04
CA PHE A 6 -18.25 7.66 5.67
C PHE A 6 -17.26 7.43 6.81
N ASN A 7 -16.77 8.50 7.45
CA ASN A 7 -15.84 8.39 8.58
C ASN A 7 -16.47 7.64 9.77
N ARG A 8 -17.79 7.75 9.99
CA ARG A 8 -18.48 6.98 11.04
C ARG A 8 -18.65 5.51 10.67
N LEU A 9 -18.90 5.19 9.41
CA LEU A 9 -19.03 3.81 8.93
C LEU A 9 -17.68 3.09 8.86
N ALA A 10 -16.59 3.82 8.58
CA ALA A 10 -15.24 3.30 8.60
C ALA A 10 -14.82 2.73 9.97
N LEU A 11 -15.46 3.16 11.07
CA LEU A 11 -15.25 2.61 12.41
C LEU A 11 -15.79 1.18 12.58
N TYR A 12 -16.60 0.70 11.64
CA TYR A 12 -17.21 -0.62 11.67
C TYR A 12 -16.78 -1.42 10.44
N PRO A 13 -15.56 -2.01 10.45
CA PRO A 13 -14.99 -2.69 9.30
C PRO A 13 -15.79 -3.90 8.80
N GLY A 14 -16.74 -4.41 9.59
CA GLY A 14 -17.63 -5.51 9.22
C GLY A 14 -18.91 -5.11 8.46
N ILE A 15 -19.22 -3.82 8.32
CA ILE A 15 -20.47 -3.37 7.65
C ILE A 15 -20.41 -3.61 6.14
N PHE A 16 -19.24 -3.39 5.54
CA PHE A 16 -19.05 -3.49 4.10
C PHE A 16 -18.19 -4.69 3.75
N ASP A 17 -18.64 -5.46 2.76
CA ASP A 17 -17.79 -6.45 2.10
C ASP A 17 -16.66 -5.79 1.30
N MET A 18 -15.78 -6.60 0.72
CA MET A 18 -14.61 -6.09 0.01
C MET A 18 -15.00 -5.29 -1.23
N GLU A 19 -15.99 -5.77 -1.98
CA GLU A 19 -16.45 -5.11 -3.20
C GLU A 19 -17.00 -3.71 -2.88
N THR A 20 -17.84 -3.61 -1.83
CA THR A 20 -18.39 -2.33 -1.40
C THR A 20 -17.31 -1.39 -0.90
N LYS A 21 -16.34 -1.86 -0.12
CA LYS A 21 -15.18 -1.03 0.30
C LYS A 21 -14.42 -0.48 -0.91
N CYS A 22 -14.17 -1.31 -1.92
CA CYS A 22 -13.53 -0.89 -3.16
C CYS A 22 -14.37 0.15 -3.92
N MET A 23 -15.69 -0.04 -4.02
CA MET A 23 -16.59 0.93 -4.63
C MET A 23 -16.53 2.28 -3.90
N VAL A 24 -16.61 2.29 -2.58
CA VAL A 24 -16.57 3.54 -1.82
C VAL A 24 -15.21 4.23 -1.97
N PHE A 25 -14.10 3.50 -1.95
CA PHE A 25 -12.78 4.06 -2.24
C PHE A 25 -12.71 4.69 -3.64
N LYS A 26 -13.27 4.03 -4.66
CA LYS A 26 -13.35 4.58 -6.03
C LYS A 26 -14.20 5.86 -6.07
N PHE A 27 -15.33 5.90 -5.36
CA PHE A 27 -16.18 7.09 -5.27
C PHE A 27 -15.49 8.27 -4.59
N ASP A 28 -14.84 8.05 -3.43
CA ASP A 28 -14.05 9.09 -2.74
C ASP A 28 -12.96 9.64 -3.66
N LYS A 29 -12.29 8.76 -4.43
CA LYS A 29 -11.32 9.17 -5.45
C LYS A 29 -11.96 10.03 -6.54
N ILE A 30 -13.12 9.66 -7.08
CA ILE A 30 -13.83 10.45 -8.11
C ILE A 30 -14.17 11.84 -7.58
N ILE A 31 -14.75 11.92 -6.38
CA ILE A 31 -15.13 13.19 -5.75
C ILE A 31 -13.90 14.07 -5.57
N LYS A 32 -12.79 13.51 -5.07
CA LYS A 32 -11.52 14.22 -4.98
C LYS A 32 -11.04 14.66 -6.36
N SER A 33 -11.02 13.77 -7.35
CA SER A 33 -10.58 14.07 -8.73
C SER A 33 -11.37 15.21 -9.37
N LEU A 34 -12.68 15.27 -9.15
CA LEU A 34 -13.53 16.38 -9.59
C LEU A 34 -13.16 17.69 -8.88
N ASN A 35 -12.89 17.66 -7.58
CA ASN A 35 -12.40 18.83 -6.85
C ASN A 35 -11.00 19.29 -7.33
N ALA A 36 -10.13 18.39 -7.79
CA ALA A 36 -8.86 18.75 -8.43
C ALA A 36 -9.05 19.50 -9.73
N LEU A 37 -10.04 19.11 -10.53
CA LEU A 37 -10.28 19.73 -11.83
C LEU A 37 -10.58 21.22 -11.68
N LEU A 38 -11.16 21.60 -10.54
CA LEU A 38 -11.41 22.99 -10.14
C LEU A 38 -10.17 23.71 -9.61
N ASN A 39 -9.07 22.99 -9.33
CA ASN A 39 -7.78 23.50 -8.85
C ASN A 39 -6.60 22.85 -9.61
N PRO A 40 -6.31 23.27 -10.87
CA PRO A 40 -5.37 22.60 -11.77
C PRO A 40 -3.88 22.66 -11.36
N LEU A 41 -3.54 23.29 -10.23
CA LEU A 41 -2.15 23.53 -9.80
C LEU A 41 -1.50 22.37 -9.01
N SER A 42 -2.16 21.21 -8.87
CA SER A 42 -1.59 20.06 -8.15
C SER A 42 -1.65 18.77 -8.96
N LEU A 43 -0.92 18.72 -10.07
CA LEU A 43 -0.66 17.48 -10.79
C LEU A 43 0.58 16.78 -10.23
N ASN A 44 0.48 15.46 -10.05
CA ASN A 44 1.59 14.60 -9.67
C ASN A 44 2.35 14.14 -10.92
N ASP A 45 3.00 15.09 -11.59
CA ASP A 45 3.81 14.79 -12.77
C ASP A 45 5.23 14.39 -12.33
N LEU A 46 5.68 13.23 -12.81
CA LEU A 46 6.99 12.65 -12.53
C LEU A 46 7.69 12.32 -13.86
N CYS A 47 8.80 12.99 -14.13
CA CYS A 47 9.67 12.72 -15.27
C CYS A 47 10.86 11.91 -14.78
N VAL A 48 11.12 10.75 -15.39
CA VAL A 48 12.15 9.79 -14.95
C VAL A 48 12.88 9.19 -16.14
N ASN A 49 14.16 8.90 -15.97
CA ASN A 49 14.92 8.16 -16.96
C ASN A 49 14.83 6.65 -16.68
N ARG A 50 14.67 5.82 -17.72
CA ARG A 50 14.62 4.36 -17.56
C ARG A 50 15.89 3.75 -16.95
N ARG A 51 17.05 4.41 -17.12
CA ARG A 51 18.35 3.90 -16.64
C ARG A 51 18.61 4.22 -15.17
N THR A 52 18.01 5.28 -14.66
CA THR A 52 18.18 5.79 -13.29
C THR A 52 16.84 5.88 -12.56
N LEU A 53 15.91 4.98 -12.91
CA LEU A 53 14.50 5.07 -12.57
C LEU A 53 14.25 5.23 -11.08
N LEU A 54 14.79 4.34 -10.24
CA LEU A 54 14.59 4.40 -8.79
C LEU A 54 15.21 5.66 -8.18
N THR A 55 16.40 6.05 -8.63
CA THR A 55 17.11 7.24 -8.14
C THR A 55 16.33 8.52 -8.46
N ASP A 56 15.91 8.69 -9.72
CA ASP A 56 15.15 9.86 -10.18
C ASP A 56 13.79 9.93 -9.50
N THR A 57 13.15 8.76 -9.30
CA THR A 57 11.89 8.65 -8.57
C THR A 57 12.05 9.12 -7.13
N PHE A 58 13.03 8.59 -6.40
CA PHE A 58 13.27 8.97 -5.00
C PHE A 58 13.59 10.45 -4.88
N GLN A 59 14.43 10.99 -5.76
CA GLN A 59 14.75 12.42 -5.78
C GLN A 59 13.51 13.27 -6.11
N GLY A 60 12.71 12.87 -7.09
CA GLY A 60 11.49 13.56 -7.49
C GLY A 60 10.41 13.58 -6.40
N LEU A 61 10.37 12.57 -5.54
CA LEU A 61 9.43 12.44 -4.42
C LEU A 61 9.93 13.09 -3.12
N ARG A 62 11.25 13.28 -2.92
CA ARG A 62 11.81 13.93 -1.72
C ARG A 62 11.45 15.41 -1.62
N ASN A 63 11.45 16.12 -2.75
CA ASN A 63 11.53 17.58 -2.75
C ASN A 63 10.21 18.30 -3.09
N LYS A 64 9.08 17.58 -3.12
CA LYS A 64 7.81 18.15 -3.57
C LYS A 64 6.74 18.01 -2.50
N ALA A 65 6.33 19.15 -1.93
CA ALA A 65 5.08 19.23 -1.17
C ALA A 65 3.93 19.11 -2.18
N ARG A 66 3.41 17.89 -2.34
CA ARG A 66 2.30 17.60 -3.25
C ARG A 66 1.30 16.70 -2.56
N ASP A 67 0.07 16.76 -3.03
CA ASP A 67 -0.96 15.85 -2.60
C ASP A 67 -0.85 14.53 -3.39
N TYR A 68 -0.18 13.55 -2.80
CA TYR A 68 0.06 12.22 -3.40
C TYR A 68 -1.19 11.37 -3.58
N ARG A 69 -2.36 11.87 -3.15
CA ARG A 69 -3.67 11.27 -3.46
C ARG A 69 -4.09 11.55 -4.90
N TRP A 70 -3.47 12.52 -5.57
CA TRP A 70 -3.71 12.75 -7.00
C TRP A 70 -3.08 11.64 -7.86
N PRO A 71 -3.74 11.22 -8.95
CA PRO A 71 -3.16 10.26 -9.88
C PRO A 71 -1.76 10.70 -10.35
N LEU A 72 -0.81 9.77 -10.31
CA LEU A 72 0.52 9.98 -10.86
C LEU A 72 0.43 10.02 -12.39
N LYS A 73 1.09 11.00 -13.00
CA LYS A 73 1.36 11.02 -14.44
C LYS A 73 2.85 10.82 -14.65
N VAL A 74 3.22 9.74 -15.32
CA VAL A 74 4.62 9.41 -15.58
C VAL A 74 5.01 9.85 -16.99
N LYS A 75 6.21 10.43 -17.12
CA LYS A 75 6.87 10.67 -18.39
C LYS A 75 8.25 10.04 -18.35
N PHE A 76 8.54 9.14 -19.29
CA PHE A 76 9.90 8.65 -19.49
C PHE A 76 10.68 9.66 -20.33
N GLU A 77 11.89 9.98 -19.91
CA GLU A 77 12.75 10.90 -20.66
C GLU A 77 13.05 10.37 -22.05
N ASN A 78 13.01 11.27 -23.04
CA ASN A 78 13.24 10.97 -24.46
C ASN A 78 12.24 9.99 -25.09
N GLU A 79 11.06 9.81 -24.48
CA GLU A 79 9.96 9.03 -25.05
C GLU A 79 8.75 9.92 -25.36
N ASP A 80 8.24 9.77 -26.57
CA ASP A 80 6.98 10.39 -27.01
C ASP A 80 5.82 9.56 -26.49
N GLY A 81 5.48 9.75 -25.22
CA GLY A 81 4.38 9.05 -24.55
C GLY A 81 3.58 9.98 -23.65
N ILE A 82 2.25 9.95 -23.81
CA ILE A 82 1.31 10.59 -22.88
C ILE A 82 0.71 9.50 -22.01
N ASP A 83 0.82 9.65 -20.69
CA ASP A 83 0.30 8.66 -19.75
C ASP A 83 -1.25 8.70 -19.69
N ALA A 84 -1.87 7.76 -20.39
CA ALA A 84 -3.29 7.43 -20.26
C ALA A 84 -3.53 6.25 -19.28
N GLY A 85 -2.55 5.93 -18.44
CA GLY A 85 -2.56 4.80 -17.48
C GLY A 85 -1.59 3.67 -17.83
N GLY A 86 -1.08 3.63 -19.07
CA GLY A 86 -0.12 2.61 -19.52
C GLY A 86 1.27 2.82 -18.92
N LEU A 87 1.78 4.05 -19.00
CA LEU A 87 3.12 4.38 -18.53
C LEU A 87 3.22 4.30 -17.01
N SER A 88 2.17 4.71 -16.29
CA SER A 88 2.11 4.55 -14.83
C SER A 88 2.13 3.07 -14.40
N ARG A 89 1.41 2.18 -15.08
CA ARG A 89 1.47 0.73 -14.80
C ARG A 89 2.86 0.14 -15.05
N GLU A 90 3.47 0.52 -16.17
CA GLU A 90 4.83 0.11 -16.49
C GLU A 90 5.82 0.62 -15.45
N PHE A 91 5.74 1.90 -15.11
CA PHE A 91 6.54 2.55 -14.10
C PHE A 91 6.51 1.80 -12.75
N PHE A 92 5.32 1.53 -12.21
CA PHE A 92 5.22 0.82 -10.92
C PHE A 92 5.77 -0.60 -11.01
N THR A 93 5.66 -1.26 -12.17
CA THR A 93 6.25 -2.58 -12.40
C THR A 93 7.77 -2.52 -12.39
N LEU A 94 8.37 -1.55 -13.09
CA LEU A 94 9.82 -1.37 -13.15
C LEU A 94 10.40 -0.96 -11.80
N VAL A 95 9.79 0.01 -11.11
CA VAL A 95 10.21 0.45 -9.78
C VAL A 95 10.18 -0.71 -8.78
N ALA A 96 9.15 -1.56 -8.82
CA ALA A 96 9.11 -2.74 -7.95
C ALA A 96 10.27 -3.70 -8.22
N ARG A 97 10.61 -3.95 -9.48
CA ARG A 97 11.75 -4.79 -9.87
C ARG A 97 13.08 -4.23 -9.40
N GLU A 98 13.30 -2.92 -9.55
CA GLU A 98 14.52 -2.26 -9.08
C GLU A 98 14.63 -2.31 -7.56
N ILE A 99 13.53 -2.10 -6.83
CA ILE A 99 13.51 -2.21 -5.37
C ILE A 99 13.87 -3.64 -4.90
N HIS A 100 13.36 -4.67 -5.56
CA HIS A 100 13.71 -6.07 -5.26
C HIS A 100 15.18 -6.40 -5.58
N SER A 101 15.80 -5.65 -6.49
CA SER A 101 17.19 -5.87 -6.93
C SER A 101 18.18 -4.90 -6.29
N LEU A 102 17.73 -4.05 -5.36
CA LEU A 102 18.55 -3.01 -4.76
C LEU A 102 19.62 -3.61 -3.83
N GLU A 103 20.83 -3.04 -3.88
CA GLU A 103 21.92 -3.37 -2.96
C GLU A 103 22.43 -2.09 -2.24
N PRO A 104 22.52 -2.07 -0.90
CA PRO A 104 22.13 -3.13 0.03
C PRO A 104 20.61 -3.40 0.01
N LYS A 105 20.24 -4.68 0.15
CA LYS A 105 18.83 -5.11 0.11
C LYS A 105 17.96 -4.35 1.11
N MET A 106 16.90 -3.73 0.59
CA MET A 106 15.82 -3.13 1.38
C MET A 106 14.71 -4.15 1.68
N LEU A 107 14.39 -5.00 0.69
CA LEU A 107 13.38 -6.04 0.77
C LEU A 107 13.98 -7.37 0.33
N GLU A 108 13.47 -8.47 0.88
CA GLU A 108 13.82 -9.82 0.47
C GLU A 108 12.58 -10.70 0.32
N VAL A 109 12.56 -11.49 -0.76
CA VAL A 109 11.53 -12.50 -1.00
C VAL A 109 11.94 -13.79 -0.33
N PHE A 110 11.09 -14.32 0.54
CA PHE A 110 11.33 -15.59 1.21
C PHE A 110 10.70 -16.73 0.40
N GLU A 111 11.53 -17.60 -0.19
CA GLU A 111 11.12 -18.62 -1.16
C GLU A 111 9.96 -19.50 -0.69
N ASP A 112 10.00 -19.98 0.56
CA ASP A 112 8.99 -20.89 1.10
C ASP A 112 7.58 -20.29 1.11
N SER A 113 7.48 -18.99 1.38
CA SER A 113 6.20 -18.28 1.51
C SER A 113 5.87 -17.40 0.32
N ARG A 114 6.87 -17.10 -0.52
CA ARG A 114 6.86 -16.03 -1.54
C ARG A 114 6.50 -14.65 -1.00
N LEU A 115 6.64 -14.44 0.31
CA LEU A 115 6.35 -13.17 0.97
C LEU A 115 7.58 -12.27 0.98
N VAL A 116 7.34 -10.98 0.89
CA VAL A 116 8.36 -9.92 0.89
C VAL A 116 8.53 -9.37 2.31
N TRP A 117 9.75 -9.43 2.84
CA TRP A 117 10.10 -8.94 4.18
C TRP A 117 11.10 -7.79 4.12
N PHE A 118 11.05 -6.93 5.14
CA PHE A 118 11.96 -5.80 5.29
C PHE A 118 13.29 -6.27 5.87
N MET A 119 14.41 -5.84 5.27
CA MET A 119 15.74 -6.27 5.71
C MET A 119 16.31 -5.34 6.78
N PRO A 120 16.87 -5.87 7.89
CA PRO A 120 17.44 -5.07 8.97
C PRO A 120 18.53 -4.12 8.50
N GLU A 121 19.40 -4.57 7.59
CA GLU A 121 20.48 -3.75 7.04
C GLU A 121 19.98 -2.56 6.22
N GLY A 122 18.84 -2.73 5.54
CA GLY A 122 18.19 -1.64 4.82
C GLY A 122 17.63 -0.56 5.75
N LEU A 123 17.24 -0.89 7.00
CA LEU A 123 16.62 0.03 8.00
C LEU A 123 17.45 1.27 8.32
N ARG A 124 18.72 1.31 7.90
CA ARG A 124 19.61 2.47 8.06
C ARG A 124 19.16 3.67 7.23
N ASP A 125 18.47 3.47 6.10
CA ASP A 125 17.87 4.54 5.30
C ASP A 125 16.36 4.63 5.57
N SER A 126 16.00 5.37 6.63
CA SER A 126 14.60 5.59 7.00
C SER A 126 13.80 6.32 5.91
N ASP A 127 14.47 7.08 5.06
CA ASP A 127 13.84 7.84 3.99
C ASP A 127 13.45 6.93 2.81
N ALA A 128 14.28 5.95 2.46
CA ALA A 128 13.94 4.95 1.44
C ALA A 128 12.65 4.18 1.76
N TYR A 129 12.44 3.76 3.01
CA TYR A 129 11.18 3.09 3.41
C TYR A 129 9.98 4.03 3.40
N ARG A 130 10.17 5.29 3.79
CA ARG A 130 9.13 6.32 3.69
C ARG A 130 8.71 6.49 2.22
N LEU A 131 9.68 6.53 1.30
CA LEU A 131 9.45 6.64 -0.14
C LEU A 131 8.82 5.37 -0.73
N LEU A 132 9.23 4.18 -0.29
CA LEU A 132 8.59 2.92 -0.65
C LEU A 132 7.10 2.91 -0.24
N GLY A 133 6.80 3.32 0.99
CA GLY A 133 5.43 3.44 1.49
C GLY A 133 4.62 4.46 0.68
N LEU A 134 5.25 5.59 0.32
CA LEU A 134 4.65 6.60 -0.53
C LEU A 134 4.32 6.05 -1.92
N LEU A 135 5.24 5.34 -2.55
CA LEU A 135 5.03 4.68 -3.85
C LEU A 135 3.89 3.66 -3.80
N CYS A 136 3.81 2.86 -2.74
CA CYS A 136 2.70 1.91 -2.54
C CYS A 136 1.36 2.65 -2.43
N GLY A 137 1.30 3.75 -1.68
CA GLY A 137 0.12 4.60 -1.59
C GLY A 137 -0.27 5.22 -2.93
N MET A 138 0.71 5.76 -3.66
CA MET A 138 0.49 6.33 -5.00
C MET A 138 -0.02 5.28 -5.99
N ALA A 139 0.49 4.05 -5.94
CA ALA A 139 0.01 2.97 -6.78
C ALA A 139 -1.44 2.59 -6.47
N LEU A 140 -1.80 2.52 -5.17
CA LEU A 140 -3.19 2.31 -4.73
C LEU A 140 -4.12 3.40 -5.28
N TYR A 141 -3.74 4.68 -5.16
CA TYR A 141 -4.51 5.79 -5.71
C TYR A 141 -4.56 5.77 -7.25
N SER A 142 -3.49 5.34 -7.90
CA SER A 142 -3.41 5.21 -9.36
C SER A 142 -4.06 3.93 -9.90
N GLN A 143 -4.66 3.10 -9.03
CA GLN A 143 -5.26 1.80 -9.38
C GLN A 143 -4.28 0.88 -10.13
N CYS A 144 -3.00 0.98 -9.75
CA CYS A 144 -1.93 0.15 -10.27
C CYS A 144 -1.58 -0.91 -9.22
N VAL A 145 -1.53 -2.17 -9.66
CA VAL A 145 -1.10 -3.28 -8.80
C VAL A 145 0.42 -3.31 -8.83
N VAL A 146 1.05 -3.22 -7.66
CA VAL A 146 2.50 -3.37 -7.50
C VAL A 146 2.77 -4.77 -6.96
N ASN A 147 3.79 -5.44 -7.51
CA ASN A 147 4.11 -6.81 -7.15
C ASN A 147 4.94 -6.89 -5.85
N PHE A 148 4.35 -6.42 -4.74
CA PHE A 148 4.88 -6.59 -3.40
C PHE A 148 3.94 -7.49 -2.59
N ASN A 149 4.30 -8.77 -2.48
CA ASN A 149 3.56 -9.75 -1.71
C ASN A 149 3.89 -9.64 -0.22
N PHE A 150 3.51 -8.52 0.40
CA PHE A 150 3.79 -8.29 1.81
C PHE A 150 3.00 -9.23 2.74
N PRO A 151 3.57 -9.61 3.90
CA PRO A 151 2.88 -10.43 4.88
C PRO A 151 1.68 -9.71 5.50
N LEU A 152 0.66 -10.47 5.91
CA LEU A 152 -0.56 -9.95 6.54
C LEU A 152 -0.27 -9.04 7.76
N VAL A 153 0.80 -9.32 8.50
CA VAL A 153 1.22 -8.53 9.65
C VAL A 153 1.51 -7.07 9.30
N LEU A 154 2.01 -6.79 8.08
CA LEU A 154 2.25 -5.42 7.64
C LEU A 154 0.93 -4.65 7.56
N PHE A 155 -0.08 -5.21 6.88
CA PHE A 155 -1.38 -4.57 6.72
C PHE A 155 -2.08 -4.37 8.07
N LYS A 156 -1.96 -5.33 9.00
CA LYS A 156 -2.44 -5.17 10.38
C LYS A 156 -1.76 -3.99 11.09
N LYS A 157 -0.44 -3.88 10.98
CA LYS A 157 0.33 -2.76 11.55
C LYS A 157 -0.07 -1.42 10.94
N LEU A 158 -0.30 -1.34 9.63
CA LEU A 158 -0.79 -0.14 8.95
C LEU A 158 -2.18 0.31 9.43
N LEU A 159 -3.02 -0.64 9.85
CA LEU A 159 -4.33 -0.38 10.45
C LEU A 159 -4.27 -0.08 11.96
N GLY A 160 -3.07 -0.02 12.55
CA GLY A 160 -2.88 0.22 13.98
C GLY A 160 -3.13 -1.00 14.87
N PHE A 161 -3.33 -2.20 14.31
CA PHE A 161 -3.42 -3.41 15.10
C PHE A 161 -2.03 -3.87 15.54
N MET A 162 -1.89 -4.19 16.82
CA MET A 162 -0.70 -4.88 17.32
C MET A 162 -0.64 -6.27 16.68
N PRO A 163 0.55 -6.76 16.28
CA PRO A 163 0.71 -8.15 15.89
C PRO A 163 0.25 -9.00 17.06
N ASN A 164 -0.85 -9.74 16.91
CA ASN A 164 -1.19 -10.76 17.88
C ASN A 164 0.02 -11.70 17.94
N SER A 165 0.74 -11.72 19.05
CA SER A 165 1.73 -12.73 19.39
C SER A 165 0.99 -14.05 19.56
N GLY A 166 0.56 -14.63 18.44
CA GLY A 166 -0.21 -15.86 18.41
C GLY A 166 0.68 -16.98 18.92
N ARG A 167 0.49 -17.37 20.18
CA ARG A 167 0.81 -18.74 20.62
C ARG A 167 0.06 -19.69 19.67
N PRO A 168 0.73 -20.72 19.13
CA PRO A 168 0.07 -21.70 18.27
C PRO A 168 -0.95 -22.49 19.10
N GLY A 169 -2.18 -22.57 18.59
CA GLY A 169 -3.19 -23.59 18.90
C GLY A 169 -3.42 -23.96 20.36
N ARG A 170 -4.48 -23.43 20.97
CA ARG A 170 -5.30 -24.27 21.86
C ARG A 170 -6.48 -24.77 21.07
N THR A 171 -6.26 -25.95 20.50
CA THR A 171 -7.26 -26.92 20.09
C THR A 171 -8.37 -26.98 21.14
N LEU A 172 -9.62 -27.00 20.68
CA LEU A 172 -10.78 -27.38 21.46
C LEU A 172 -10.55 -28.78 22.05
N SER A 173 -10.02 -28.85 23.28
CA SER A 173 -10.05 -30.09 24.05
C SER A 173 -11.36 -30.15 24.81
N HIS A 174 -12.19 -31.10 24.40
CA HIS A 174 -13.18 -31.77 25.23
C HIS A 174 -12.94 -31.58 26.73
N ARG A 175 -13.89 -30.96 27.41
CA ARG A 175 -14.15 -31.23 28.84
C ARG A 175 -15.64 -31.07 29.11
N SER A 176 -16.42 -31.99 28.55
CA SER A 176 -17.65 -32.44 29.20
C SER A 176 -17.28 -33.64 30.07
N GLN A 177 -17.88 -33.69 31.26
CA GLN A 177 -17.93 -34.78 32.24
C GLN A 177 -16.84 -34.78 33.33
N GLU A 178 -17.22 -34.17 34.45
CA GLU A 178 -17.17 -34.69 35.85
C GLU A 178 -17.46 -33.49 36.75
N LEU A 179 -18.23 -33.51 37.83
CA LEU A 179 -19.03 -34.51 38.53
C LEU A 179 -19.84 -33.64 39.52
N ALA A 180 -21.17 -33.67 39.50
CA ALA A 180 -21.98 -33.06 40.56
C ALA A 180 -22.95 -34.13 41.07
N THR A 181 -22.45 -34.93 42.01
CA THR A 181 -23.24 -35.75 42.92
C THR A 181 -24.14 -34.86 43.78
N SER A 182 -25.44 -35.10 43.71
CA SER A 182 -26.49 -34.49 44.55
C SER A 182 -26.68 -35.30 45.86
N PRO A 183 -27.10 -34.69 46.99
CA PRO A 183 -27.01 -35.28 48.32
C PRO A 183 -28.21 -36.16 48.68
N ARG A 184 -28.01 -37.02 49.69
CA ARG A 184 -29.05 -37.54 50.58
C ARG A 184 -28.75 -37.07 52.00
#